data_AF-A0A2N3E3N2-F1
#
_entry.id   AF-A0A2N3E3N2-F1
#
_cell.length_a   1.000
_cell.length_b   1.000
_cell.length_c   1.000
_cell.angle_alpha   90.00
_cell.angle_beta   90.00
_cell.angle_gamma   90.00
#
_symmetry.space_group_name_H-M   'P 1'
#
loop_
_entity.id
_entity.type
_entity.pdbx_description
1 polymer ?
#
loop_
_entity_poly.entity_id
_entity_poly.type
_entity_poly.pdbx_seq_one_letter_code
_entity_poly.pdbx_strand_id
1 'polypeptide(L)'
;DARRRACMLTKTLIDTRHTEPAIAGKTRSYLTRMRKEFAAAFEKAKAAGELPRDADSDHLARRFQANVGALRFELHLGAPRQEIAALAEEMAQEIVDLGT
;
A
#
# COMPACT_ATOMS: atom_id res chain seq x y z
N ASP A 1 -8.83 -14.00 -9.42
CA ASP A 1 -8.21 -13.34 -10.60
C ASP A 1 -7.60 -11.96 -10.26
N ALA A 2 -8.30 -11.06 -9.53
CA ALA A 2 -7.76 -9.75 -9.13
C ALA A 2 -6.39 -9.78 -8.38
N ARG A 3 -6.15 -10.79 -7.53
CA ARG A 3 -4.87 -10.97 -6.82
C ARG A 3 -3.68 -11.23 -7.76
N ARG A 4 -3.86 -12.00 -8.85
CA ARG A 4 -2.80 -12.24 -9.86
C ARG A 4 -2.47 -10.96 -10.63
N ARG A 5 -3.48 -10.15 -10.96
CA ARG A 5 -3.30 -8.88 -11.71
C ARG A 5 -2.53 -7.83 -10.89
N ALA A 6 -2.77 -7.77 -9.58
CA ALA A 6 -2.01 -6.89 -8.69
C ALA A 6 -0.53 -7.30 -8.57
N CYS A 7 -0.20 -8.60 -8.56
CA CYS A 7 1.18 -9.09 -8.52
C CYS A 7 1.94 -8.87 -9.84
N MET A 8 1.25 -8.98 -10.99
CA MET A 8 1.82 -8.67 -12.31
C MET A 8 2.24 -7.19 -12.41
N LEU A 9 1.53 -6.26 -11.77
CA LEU A 9 1.90 -4.84 -11.79
C LEU A 9 3.26 -4.57 -11.13
N THR A 10 3.53 -5.21 -9.98
CA THR A 10 4.82 -5.05 -9.29
C THR A 10 5.96 -5.69 -10.08
N LYS A 11 5.75 -6.91 -10.60
CA LYS A 11 6.72 -7.61 -11.45
C LYS A 11 7.00 -6.82 -12.73
N THR A 12 5.98 -6.33 -13.42
CA THR A 12 6.12 -5.46 -14.58
C THR A 12 6.89 -4.19 -14.24
N LEU A 13 6.59 -3.49 -13.14
CA LEU A 13 7.33 -2.27 -12.77
C LEU A 13 8.83 -2.54 -12.52
N ILE A 14 9.16 -3.71 -11.97
CA ILE A 14 10.55 -4.12 -11.69
C ILE A 14 11.25 -4.59 -12.98
N ASP A 15 10.58 -5.44 -13.77
CA ASP A 15 11.14 -6.04 -14.99
C ASP A 15 11.24 -5.03 -16.16
N THR A 16 10.33 -4.06 -16.27
CA THR A 16 10.32 -3.07 -17.37
C THR A 16 11.03 -1.76 -17.04
N ARG A 17 11.60 -1.62 -15.84
CA ARG A 17 12.27 -0.38 -15.39
C ARG A 17 13.42 0.05 -16.30
N HIS A 18 14.01 -0.89 -17.05
CA HIS A 18 15.11 -0.64 -17.98
C HIS A 18 14.80 -1.03 -19.45
N THR A 19 13.71 -1.74 -19.73
CA THR A 19 13.42 -2.31 -21.06
C THR A 19 12.16 -1.73 -21.72
N GLU A 20 11.15 -1.26 -20.96
CA GLU A 20 9.90 -0.71 -21.54
C GLU A 20 9.34 0.49 -20.72
N PRO A 21 9.84 1.73 -20.97
CA PRO A 21 9.56 2.91 -20.14
C PRO A 21 8.08 3.35 -20.14
N ALA A 22 7.35 3.08 -21.21
CA ALA A 22 5.92 3.41 -21.31
C ALA A 22 5.06 2.60 -20.33
N ILE A 23 5.43 1.34 -20.06
CA ILE A 23 4.71 0.47 -19.13
C ILE A 23 5.06 0.84 -17.68
N ALA A 24 6.33 1.14 -17.40
CA ALA A 24 6.75 1.65 -16.09
C ALA A 24 6.03 2.96 -15.72
N GLY A 25 5.83 3.86 -16.70
CA GLY A 25 5.08 5.11 -16.51
C GLY A 25 3.62 4.89 -16.13
N LYS A 26 2.92 3.98 -16.82
CA LYS A 26 1.52 3.63 -16.50
C LYS A 26 1.39 3.01 -15.11
N THR A 27 2.29 2.11 -14.74
CA THR A 27 2.26 1.50 -13.40
C THR A 27 2.56 2.51 -12.30
N ARG A 28 3.50 3.44 -12.53
CA ARG A 28 3.76 4.56 -11.60
C ARG A 28 2.54 5.45 -11.42
N SER A 29 1.84 5.78 -12.50
CA SER A 29 0.60 6.56 -12.46
C SER A 29 -0.46 5.85 -11.62
N TYR A 30 -0.67 4.55 -11.86
CA TYR A 30 -1.63 3.75 -11.11
C TYR A 30 -1.32 3.70 -9.61
N LEU A 31 -0.07 3.39 -9.23
CA LEU A 31 0.36 3.36 -7.83
C LEU A 31 0.33 4.74 -7.16
N THR A 32 0.51 5.81 -7.92
CA THR A 32 0.36 7.18 -7.41
C THR A 32 -1.10 7.51 -7.17
N ARG A 33 -2.01 7.11 -8.07
CA ARG A 33 -3.45 7.29 -7.89
C ARG A 33 -3.96 6.50 -6.69
N MET A 34 -3.55 5.25 -6.53
CA MET A 34 -3.93 4.44 -5.38
C MET A 34 -3.50 5.09 -4.06
N ARG A 35 -2.27 5.64 -3.98
CA ARG A 35 -1.82 6.39 -2.81
C ARG A 35 -2.70 7.61 -2.51
N LYS A 36 -3.15 8.34 -3.53
CA LYS A 36 -4.07 9.48 -3.35
C LYS A 36 -5.41 9.06 -2.77
N GLU A 37 -5.95 7.91 -3.18
CA GLU A 37 -7.19 7.38 -2.60
C GLU A 37 -7.00 7.03 -1.11
N PHE A 38 -5.86 6.45 -0.73
CA PHE A 38 -5.53 6.20 0.67
C PHE A 38 -5.39 7.50 1.48
N ALA A 39 -4.69 8.51 0.94
CA ALA A 39 -4.57 9.80 1.61
C ALA A 39 -5.93 10.47 1.82
N ALA A 40 -6.83 10.39 0.83
CA ALA A 40 -8.19 10.89 0.96
C ALA A 40 -9.00 10.15 2.03
N ALA A 41 -8.75 8.84 2.23
CA ALA A 41 -9.38 8.09 3.31
C ALA A 41 -8.84 8.53 4.69
N PHE A 42 -7.53 8.75 4.83
CA PHE A 42 -6.93 9.26 6.06
C PHE A 42 -7.40 10.68 6.40
N GLU A 43 -7.56 11.56 5.41
CA GLU A 43 -8.14 12.90 5.64
C GLU A 43 -9.60 12.82 6.12
N LYS A 44 -10.39 11.84 5.65
CA LYS A 44 -11.74 11.61 6.17
C LYS A 44 -11.72 11.13 7.62
N ALA A 45 -10.80 10.23 7.96
CA ALA A 45 -10.62 9.76 9.34
C ALA A 45 -10.20 10.91 10.28
N LYS A 46 -9.29 11.79 9.85
CA LYS A 46 -8.95 13.03 10.56
C LYS A 46 -10.16 13.94 10.74
N ALA A 47 -10.96 14.14 9.70
CA ALA A 47 -12.16 14.97 9.78
C ALA A 47 -13.23 14.37 10.71
N ALA A 48 -13.27 13.05 10.85
CA ALA A 48 -14.14 12.33 11.79
C ALA A 48 -13.62 12.31 13.24
N GLY A 49 -12.38 12.79 13.48
CA GLY A 49 -11.74 12.75 14.78
C GLY A 49 -11.16 11.39 15.16
N GLU A 50 -11.04 10.46 14.20
CA GLU A 50 -10.40 9.15 14.39
C GLU A 50 -8.86 9.24 14.37
N LEU A 51 -8.33 10.34 13.84
CA LEU A 51 -6.91 10.67 13.82
C LEU A 51 -6.69 12.09 14.37
N PRO A 52 -5.53 12.38 14.98
CA PRO A 52 -5.10 13.72 15.32
C PRO A 52 -5.18 14.68 14.13
N ARG A 53 -5.46 15.95 14.42
CA ARG A 53 -5.66 16.97 13.38
C ARG A 53 -4.38 17.27 12.60
N ASP A 54 -3.23 17.06 13.23
CA ASP A 54 -1.89 17.23 12.70
C ASP A 54 -1.28 15.95 12.07
N ALA A 55 -2.01 14.82 12.09
CA ALA A 55 -1.57 13.60 11.42
C ALA A 55 -1.31 13.85 9.92
N ASP A 56 -0.16 13.38 9.41
CA ASP A 56 0.20 13.51 8.01
C ASP A 56 -0.41 12.37 7.17
N SER A 57 -1.55 12.63 6.53
CA SER A 57 -2.27 11.65 5.71
C SER A 57 -1.47 11.14 4.51
N ASP A 58 -0.57 11.95 3.94
CA ASP A 58 0.26 11.53 2.82
C ASP A 58 1.35 10.57 3.30
N HIS A 59 1.91 10.82 4.48
CA HIS A 59 2.83 9.91 5.14
C HIS A 59 2.15 8.57 5.49
N LEU A 60 0.97 8.62 6.12
CA LEU A 60 0.17 7.42 6.44
C LEU A 60 -0.19 6.63 5.17
N ALA A 61 -0.64 7.31 4.11
CA ALA A 61 -0.95 6.69 2.83
C ALA A 61 0.26 5.99 2.19
N ARG A 62 1.44 6.62 2.26
CA ARG A 62 2.68 6.02 1.76
C ARG A 62 3.05 4.77 2.56
N ARG A 63 2.95 4.80 3.89
CA ARG A 63 3.23 3.64 4.76
C ARG A 63 2.23 2.53 4.50
N PHE A 64 0.94 2.83 4.44
CA PHE A 64 -0.12 1.87 4.18
C PHE A 64 0.07 1.16 2.83
N GLN A 65 0.38 1.92 1.77
CA GLN A 65 0.67 1.33 0.46
C GLN A 65 1.90 0.40 0.48
N ALA A 66 2.93 0.71 1.27
CA ALA A 66 4.08 -0.17 1.46
C ALA A 66 3.71 -1.45 2.19
N ASN A 67 2.89 -1.37 3.25
CA ASN A 67 2.40 -2.51 4.02
C ASN A 67 1.58 -3.46 3.14
N VAL A 68 0.66 -2.93 2.33
CA VAL A 68 -0.08 -3.72 1.32
C VAL A 68 0.87 -4.41 0.32
N GLY A 69 1.97 -3.75 -0.05
CA GLY A 69 3.02 -4.35 -0.89
C GLY A 69 3.72 -5.53 -0.22
N ALA A 70 4.13 -5.38 1.04
CA ALA A 70 4.77 -6.43 1.83
C ALA A 70 3.86 -7.64 2.03
N LEU A 71 2.59 -7.43 2.39
CA LEU A 71 1.61 -8.52 2.52
C LEU A 71 1.43 -9.33 1.22
N ARG A 72 1.46 -8.64 0.08
CA ARG A 72 1.39 -9.31 -1.24
C ARG A 72 2.65 -10.11 -1.54
N PHE A 73 3.81 -9.61 -1.13
CA PHE A 73 5.09 -10.30 -1.28
C PHE A 73 5.13 -11.58 -0.44
N GLU A 74 4.79 -11.52 0.85
CA GLU A 74 4.73 -12.69 1.72
C GLU A 74 3.72 -13.74 1.25
N LEU A 75 2.54 -13.31 0.78
CA LEU A 75 1.57 -14.22 0.15
C LEU A 75 2.14 -14.92 -1.10
N HIS A 76 3.06 -14.27 -1.83
CA HIS A 76 3.71 -14.85 -3.00
C HIS A 76 4.78 -15.88 -2.61
N LEU A 77 5.45 -15.69 -1.47
CA LEU A 77 6.36 -16.68 -0.90
C LEU A 77 5.65 -17.92 -0.34
N GLY A 78 4.32 -17.89 -0.28
CA GLY A 78 3.52 -19.01 0.23
C GLY A 78 3.36 -18.99 1.75
N ALA A 79 3.54 -17.82 2.39
CA ALA A 79 3.36 -17.67 3.82
C ALA A 79 1.96 -18.14 4.26
N PRO A 80 1.85 -18.87 5.38
CA PRO A 80 0.57 -19.30 5.94
C PRO A 80 -0.38 -18.14 6.16
N ARG A 81 -1.67 -18.37 5.90
CA ARG A 81 -2.71 -17.32 6.06
C ARG A 81 -2.73 -16.70 7.46
N GLN A 82 -2.43 -17.50 8.48
CA GLN A 82 -2.37 -17.04 9.88
C GLN A 82 -1.23 -16.04 10.12
N GLU A 83 -0.07 -16.26 9.50
CA GLU A 83 1.10 -15.36 9.62
C GLU A 83 0.85 -14.06 8.85
N ILE A 84 0.21 -14.14 7.68
CA ILE A 84 -0.23 -12.96 6.93
C ILE A 84 -1.25 -12.13 7.73
N ALA A 85 -2.16 -12.79 8.44
CA ALA A 85 -3.15 -12.09 9.27
C ALA A 85 -2.49 -11.40 10.46
N ALA A 86 -1.56 -12.08 11.14
CA ALA A 86 -0.78 -11.48 12.22
C ALA A 86 0.03 -10.27 11.75
N LEU A 87 0.76 -10.41 10.63
CA LEU A 87 1.52 -9.33 10.03
C LEU A 87 0.65 -8.14 9.62
N ALA A 88 -0.55 -8.40 9.10
CA ALA A 88 -1.49 -7.34 8.74
C ALA A 88 -1.99 -6.57 9.96
N GLU A 89 -2.22 -7.25 11.08
CA GLU A 89 -2.63 -6.64 12.35
C GLU A 89 -1.51 -5.77 12.92
N GLU A 90 -0.28 -6.29 12.96
CA GLU A 90 0.90 -5.53 13.39
C GLU A 90 1.09 -4.26 12.55
N MET A 91 1.01 -4.40 11.22
CA MET A 91 1.09 -3.28 10.29
C MET A 91 -0.05 -2.27 10.43
N ALA A 92 -1.22 -2.70 10.90
CA ALA A 92 -2.34 -1.80 11.18
C ALA A 92 -2.09 -1.00 12.46
N GLN A 93 -1.57 -1.66 13.51
CA GLN A 93 -1.21 -0.98 14.76
C GLN A 93 -0.11 0.06 14.52
N GLU A 94 0.91 -0.24 13.72
CA GLU A 94 1.94 0.74 13.36
C GLU A 94 1.38 1.99 12.66
N ILE A 95 0.31 1.85 11.87
CA ILE A 95 -0.34 2.99 11.20
C ILE A 95 -1.05 3.87 12.23
N VAL A 96 -1.68 3.26 13.24
CA VAL A 96 -2.28 3.99 14.35
C VAL A 96 -1.21 4.76 15.11
N ASP A 97 -0.11 4.09 15.46
CA ASP A 97 1.00 4.69 16.22
C ASP A 97 1.71 5.83 15.46
N LEU A 98 1.75 5.76 14.12
CA LEU A 98 2.26 6.85 13.28
C LEU A 98 1.27 8.02 13.12
N GLY A 99 -0.01 7.76 13.38
CA GLY A 99 -1.07 8.75 13.31
C GLY A 99 -1.22 9.55 14.59
N THR A 100 -0.85 8.99 15.74
CA THR A 100 -0.87 9.63 17.08
C THR A 100 0.26 10.63 17.29
#